data_AF-A0A3S1QWP4-F1
#
_entry.id   AF-A0A3S1QWP4-F1
#
_cell.length_a   1.000
_cell.length_b   1.000
_cell.length_c   1.000
_cell.angle_alpha   90.00
_cell.angle_beta   90.00
_cell.angle_gamma   90.00
#
_symmetry.space_group_name_H-M   'P 1'
#
loop_
_entity.id
_entity.type
_entity.pdbx_description
1 polymer ?
#
loop_
_entity_poly.entity_id
_entity_poly.type
_entity_poly.pdbx_seq_one_letter_code
_entity_poly.pdbx_strand_id
1 'polypeptide(L)' 'SYIHAVGVPFRPRDGSPLVAITCGGIGEIITEDRAHAEIGPALVAMVKALGDQLEGIPV' A
#
# COMPACT_ATOMS: atom_id res chain seq x y z
N SER A 1 -7.70 -16.31 -8.86
CA SER A 1 -7.13 -16.59 -7.52
C SER A 1 -8.23 -16.37 -6.49
N TYR A 2 -8.27 -17.11 -5.38
CA TYR A 2 -9.26 -16.85 -4.30
C TYR A 2 -8.89 -15.62 -3.45
N ILE A 3 -7.65 -15.16 -3.54
CA ILE A 3 -7.15 -13.95 -2.87
C ILE A 3 -6.83 -12.90 -3.93
N HIS A 4 -7.28 -11.67 -3.69
CA HIS A 4 -6.87 -10.48 -4.43
C HIS A 4 -6.02 -9.60 -3.52
N ALA A 5 -4.97 -9.04 -4.08
CA ALA A 5 -4.05 -8.17 -3.35
C ALA A 5 -3.42 -7.15 -4.30
N VAL A 6 -3.07 -6.00 -3.74
CA VAL A 6 -2.26 -4.96 -4.38
C VAL A 6 -1.02 -4.70 -3.55
N GLY A 7 0.03 -4.23 -4.22
CA GLY A 7 1.30 -3.88 -3.58
C GLY A 7 1.85 -2.58 -4.14
N VAL A 8 2.41 -1.76 -3.26
CA VAL A 8 3.08 -0.51 -3.62
C VAL A 8 4.53 -0.59 -3.11
N PRO A 9 5.53 -0.30 -3.97
CA PRO A 9 6.92 -0.23 -3.52
C PRO A 9 7.10 0.97 -2.58
N PHE A 10 7.81 0.76 -1.47
CA PHE A 10 8.17 1.80 -0.52
C PHE A 10 9.68 1.77 -0.29
N ARG A 11 10.34 2.90 -0.57
CA ARG A 11 11.77 3.08 -0.34
C ARG A 11 11.96 4.06 0.83
N PRO A 12 12.27 3.55 2.04
CA PRO A 12 12.65 4.40 3.15
C PRO A 12 13.91 5.21 2.84
N ARG A 13 14.04 6.40 3.46
CA ARG A 13 15.23 7.27 3.31
C ARG A 13 16.27 7.11 4.42
N ASP A 14 15.98 6.27 5.41
CA ASP A 14 16.86 5.95 6.54
C ASP A 14 17.96 4.94 6.19
N GLY A 15 18.04 4.52 4.92
CA GLY A 15 19.00 3.52 4.44
C GLY A 15 18.52 2.08 4.58
N SER A 16 17.30 1.84 5.09
CA SER A 16 16.72 0.50 5.11
C SER A 16 16.33 0.01 3.71
N PRO A 17 16.19 -1.31 3.50
CA PRO A 17 15.93 -1.89 2.19
C PRO A 17 14.63 -1.40 1.54
N LEU A 18 14.56 -1.49 0.21
CA LEU A 18 13.29 -1.37 -0.52
C LEU A 18 12.34 -2.47 -0.06
N VAL A 19 11.13 -2.10 0.35
CA VAL A 19 10.08 -3.04 0.75
C VAL A 19 8.83 -2.85 -0.12
N ALA A 20 7.94 -3.84 -0.09
CA ALA A 20 6.60 -3.72 -0.66
C ALA A 20 5.59 -3.63 0.47
N ILE A 21 4.75 -2.61 0.45
CA ILE A 21 3.58 -2.55 1.33
C ILE A 21 2.41 -3.14 0.55
N THR A 22 1.76 -4.14 1.12
CA THR A 22 0.69 -4.90 0.45
C THR A 22 -0.62 -4.84 1.24
N CYS A 23 -1.73 -4.93 0.52
CA CYS A 23 -3.05 -5.09 1.09
C CYS A 23 -3.82 -6.13 0.25
N GLY A 24 -4.42 -7.11 0.92
CA GLY A 24 -5.15 -8.16 0.24
C GLY A 24 -6.08 -8.95 1.16
N GLY A 25 -6.93 -9.75 0.55
CA GLY A 25 -7.95 -10.53 1.24
C GLY A 25 -8.66 -11.51 0.31
N ILE A 26 -9.55 -12.31 0.88
CA ILE A 26 -10.36 -13.27 0.14
C ILE A 26 -11.31 -12.56 -0.83
N GLY A 27 -11.61 -13.18 -1.97
CA GLY A 27 -12.39 -12.58 -3.06
C GLY A 27 -13.82 -12.20 -2.72
N GLU A 28 -14.37 -12.79 -1.66
CA GLU A 28 -15.68 -12.42 -1.09
C GLU A 28 -15.65 -11.03 -0.43
N ILE A 29 -14.50 -10.58 0.05
CA ILE A 29 -14.31 -9.29 0.71
C ILE A 29 -13.68 -8.29 -0.26
N ILE A 30 -12.63 -8.70 -0.97
CA ILE A 30 -11.87 -7.85 -1.88
C ILE A 30 -11.95 -8.47 -3.27
N THR A 31 -12.83 -7.93 -4.11
CA THR A 31 -12.87 -8.29 -5.53
C THR A 31 -11.66 -7.67 -6.25
N GLU A 32 -11.31 -8.21 -7.42
CA GLU A 32 -10.26 -7.65 -8.27
C GLU A 32 -10.49 -6.16 -8.59
N ASP A 33 -11.72 -5.81 -8.98
CA ASP A 33 -12.09 -4.44 -9.29
C ASP A 33 -11.88 -3.51 -8.08
N ARG A 34 -12.31 -3.91 -6.88
CA ARG A 34 -12.10 -3.11 -5.66
C ARG A 34 -10.62 -3.02 -5.29
N ALA A 35 -9.87 -4.11 -5.48
CA ALA A 35 -8.43 -4.10 -5.25
C ALA A 35 -7.74 -3.02 -6.10
N HIS A 36 -8.11 -2.90 -7.38
CA HIS A 36 -7.51 -1.94 -8.30
C HIS A 36 -8.11 -0.52 -8.23
N ALA A 37 -9.43 -0.38 -8.10
CA ALA A 37 -10.11 0.91 -8.16
C ALA A 37 -10.18 1.65 -6.82
N GLU A 38 -10.17 0.94 -5.69
CA GLU A 38 -10.29 1.53 -4.35
C GLU A 38 -9.01 1.34 -3.54
N ILE A 39 -8.59 0.09 -3.36
CA ILE A 39 -7.53 -0.26 -2.39
C ILE A 39 -6.16 0.18 -2.89
N GLY A 40 -5.84 -0.03 -4.18
CA GLY A 40 -4.58 0.38 -4.78
C GLY A 40 -4.30 1.88 -4.61
N PRO A 41 -5.22 2.76 -5.05
CA PRO A 41 -5.08 4.20 -4.85
C PRO A 41 -4.98 4.61 -3.37
N ALA A 42 -5.80 4.00 -2.50
CA ALA A 42 -5.72 4.27 -1.06
C ALA A 42 -4.36 3.86 -0.46
N LEU A 43 -3.82 2.72 -0.90
CA LEU A 43 -2.51 2.22 -0.46
C LEU A 43 -1.38 3.14 -0.91
N VAL A 44 -1.46 3.69 -2.12
CA VAL A 44 -0.50 4.71 -2.60
C VAL A 44 -0.54 5.97 -1.72
N ALA A 45 -1.74 6.47 -1.40
CA ALA A 45 -1.89 7.64 -0.53
C ALA A 45 -1.35 7.37 0.87
N MET A 46 -1.63 6.19 1.42
CA MET A 46 -1.11 5.76 2.72
C MET A 46 0.42 5.66 2.73
N VAL A 47 1.03 5.07 1.70
CA VAL A 47 2.49 4.95 1.59
C VAL A 47 3.16 6.32 1.50
N LYS A 48 2.53 7.28 0.82
CA LYS A 48 3.01 8.67 0.79
C LYS A 48 2.98 9.30 2.19
N ALA A 49 1.85 9.21 2.88
CA ALA A 49 1.70 9.74 4.24
C ALA A 49 2.67 9.06 5.24
N LEU A 50 2.90 7.76 5.09
CA LEU A 50 3.89 7.03 5.89
C LEU A 50 5.31 7.58 5.67
N GLY A 51 5.67 7.86 4.42
CA GLY A 51 6.95 8.50 4.08
C GLY A 51 7.10 9.85 4.76
N ASP A 52 6.08 10.70 4.65
CA ASP A 52 6.05 12.02 5.28
C ASP A 52 6.22 11.91 6.82
N GLN A 53 5.50 10.98 7.47
CA GLN A 53 5.62 10.75 8.92
C GLN A 53 7.01 10.28 9.35
N LEU A 54 7.62 9.36 8.60
CA LEU A 54 8.97 8.85 8.90
C LEU A 54 10.05 9.91 8.69
N GLU A 55 9.77 10.92 7.87
CA GLU A 55 10.62 12.11 7.68
C GLU A 55 10.32 13.23 8.70
N GLY A 56 9.34 13.03 9.59
CA GLY A 56 8.93 14.03 10.57
C GLY A 56 8.09 15.18 10.00
N ILE A 57 7.52 15.01 8.81
CA ILE A 57 6.60 15.95 8.17
C ILE A 57 5.19 15.73 8.75
N PRO A 58 4.49 16.77 9.23
CA PRO A 58 3.11 16.65 9.69
C PRO A 58 2.17 16.19 8.56
N VAL A 59 1.30 15.21 8.85
CA VAL A 59 0.28 14.66 7.92
C VAL A 59 -1.09 15.29 8.08
#